data_AF-A0A7K7PNS8-F1
#
_entry.id   AF-A0A7K7PNS8-F1
#
_cell.length_a   1.000
_cell.length_b   1.000
_cell.length_c   1.000
_cell.angle_alpha   90.00
_cell.angle_beta   90.00
_cell.angle_gamma   90.00
#
_symmetry.space_group_name_H-M   'P 1'
#
loop_
_entity.id
_entity.type
_entity.pdbx_description
1 polymer ?
#
loop_
_entity_poly.entity_id
_entity_poly.type
_entity_poly.pdbx_seq_one_letter_code
_entity_poly.pdbx_strand_id
1 'polypeptide(L)'
;MAPTVPLAVLALVALVAPGLSVAPGCDYPAHRWCRSRDVAAACQVQSRCPSLPRPAAAPVQLSLYYESLCPACREFLVLKLFPTWLLLPDEMLNITLVPYGNAQERNVSGKLDFECQHGPEECLGNMMEACLMREAKNFSIYFAVIFCLESGTSVTKNLEACLQIYAPEVDSGRITACVQGEAGVALMHHNAQVTEALNPPHQYVPWITINGKHTDELQAQAEASLLGLVCHLYE
;
A
#
# COMPACT_ATOMS: atom_id res chain seq x y z
N MET A 1 -45.58 -42.42 -71.16
CA MET A 1 -45.41 -41.13 -71.88
C MET A 1 -44.76 -40.17 -70.91
N ALA A 2 -43.50 -39.82 -71.17
CA ALA A 2 -42.83 -38.72 -70.49
C ALA A 2 -43.48 -37.39 -70.92
N PRO A 3 -43.26 -36.32 -70.15
CA PRO A 3 -42.47 -35.25 -70.73
C PRO A 3 -41.35 -34.75 -69.81
N THR A 4 -40.24 -34.47 -70.47
CA THR A 4 -39.02 -33.78 -70.04
C THR A 4 -39.21 -32.27 -70.05
N VAL A 5 -38.68 -31.55 -69.05
CA VAL A 5 -38.38 -30.09 -69.11
C VAL A 5 -37.10 -29.83 -68.27
N PRO A 6 -36.19 -28.91 -68.67
CA PRO A 6 -34.75 -29.09 -68.55
C PRO A 6 -34.06 -28.41 -67.35
N LEU A 7 -32.79 -28.77 -67.19
CA LEU A 7 -31.76 -28.24 -66.29
C LEU A 7 -31.72 -26.70 -66.23
N ALA A 8 -31.81 -26.16 -65.01
CA ALA A 8 -31.25 -24.87 -64.66
C ALA A 8 -30.15 -25.11 -63.60
N VAL A 9 -28.90 -24.89 -63.99
CA VAL A 9 -27.73 -24.97 -63.11
C VAL A 9 -27.66 -23.66 -62.31
N LEU A 10 -28.10 -23.67 -61.06
CA LEU A 10 -27.74 -22.63 -60.09
C LEU A 10 -26.46 -23.06 -59.37
N ALA A 11 -25.36 -22.38 -59.65
CA ALA A 11 -24.14 -22.48 -58.86
C ALA A 11 -24.40 -21.86 -57.47
N LEU A 12 -24.62 -22.71 -56.47
CA LEU A 12 -24.63 -22.27 -55.08
C LEU A 12 -23.17 -22.09 -54.64
N VAL A 13 -22.73 -20.83 -54.52
CA VAL A 13 -21.51 -20.51 -53.77
C VAL A 13 -21.81 -20.85 -52.32
N ALA A 14 -21.31 -21.99 -51.85
CA ALA A 14 -21.31 -22.33 -50.44
C ALA A 14 -20.40 -21.31 -49.73
N LEU A 15 -21.02 -20.32 -49.09
CA LEU A 15 -20.41 -19.60 -47.99
C LEU A 15 -20.09 -20.67 -46.94
N VAL A 16 -18.83 -21.11 -46.91
CA VAL A 16 -18.28 -21.85 -45.79
C VAL A 16 -18.32 -20.88 -44.63
N ALA A 17 -19.40 -20.93 -43.85
CA ALA A 17 -19.38 -20.43 -42.50
C ALA A 17 -18.15 -21.06 -41.83
N PRO A 18 -17.27 -20.28 -41.18
CA PRO A 18 -16.25 -20.87 -40.34
C PRO A 18 -16.99 -21.81 -39.40
N GLY A 19 -16.61 -23.09 -39.46
CA GLY A 19 -17.23 -24.12 -38.64
C GLY A 19 -17.34 -23.61 -37.22
N LEU A 20 -18.47 -23.93 -36.58
CA LEU A 20 -18.63 -23.85 -35.13
C LEU A 20 -17.49 -24.68 -34.52
N SER A 21 -16.34 -24.04 -34.30
CA SER A 21 -15.36 -24.51 -33.33
C SER A 21 -16.08 -24.39 -32.01
N VAL A 22 -16.60 -25.52 -31.52
CA VAL A 22 -17.06 -25.67 -30.15
C VAL A 22 -15.87 -25.30 -29.30
N ALA A 23 -15.86 -24.06 -28.77
CA ALA A 23 -14.93 -23.68 -27.73
C ALA A 23 -15.03 -24.77 -26.65
N PRO A 24 -13.91 -25.32 -26.17
CA PRO A 24 -13.94 -26.40 -25.18
C PRO A 24 -14.88 -25.96 -24.08
N GLY A 25 -15.94 -26.77 -23.89
CA GLY A 25 -17.06 -26.40 -23.04
C GLY A 25 -16.52 -25.98 -21.69
N CYS A 26 -16.83 -24.74 -21.31
CA CYS A 26 -16.46 -24.21 -20.01
C CYS A 26 -16.84 -25.23 -18.92
N ASP A 27 -15.84 -25.75 -18.20
CA ASP A 27 -16.02 -26.76 -17.14
C ASP A 27 -16.78 -26.21 -15.92
N TYR A 28 -17.08 -24.91 -15.91
CA TYR A 28 -17.91 -24.27 -14.91
C TYR A 28 -19.39 -24.32 -15.28
N PRO A 29 -20.30 -24.58 -14.34
CA PRO A 29 -21.73 -24.42 -14.56
C PRO A 29 -22.09 -22.98 -14.95
N ALA A 30 -23.08 -22.79 -15.84
CA ALA A 30 -23.47 -21.48 -16.38
C ALA A 30 -23.74 -20.40 -15.32
N HIS A 31 -24.29 -20.76 -14.16
CA HIS A 31 -24.54 -19.83 -13.05
C HIS A 31 -23.26 -19.27 -12.39
N ARG A 32 -22.08 -19.84 -12.69
CA ARG A 32 -20.77 -19.38 -12.20
C ARG A 32 -20.02 -18.52 -13.20
N TRP A 33 -20.47 -18.48 -14.45
CA TRP A 33 -19.76 -17.82 -15.55
C TRP A 33 -19.50 -16.33 -15.30
N CYS A 34 -20.40 -15.66 -14.59
CA CYS A 34 -20.26 -14.24 -14.25
C CYS A 34 -19.81 -13.97 -12.81
N ARG A 35 -19.35 -14.99 -12.07
CA ARG A 35 -18.98 -14.84 -10.65
C ARG A 35 -17.55 -14.41 -10.40
N SER A 36 -16.65 -14.63 -11.34
CA SER A 36 -15.30 -14.05 -11.31
C SER A 36 -14.85 -13.72 -12.72
N ARG A 37 -13.92 -12.78 -12.85
CA ARG A 37 -13.31 -12.44 -14.13
C ARG A 37 -12.56 -13.62 -14.73
N ASP A 38 -11.89 -14.41 -13.90
CA ASP A 38 -11.13 -15.58 -14.34
C ASP A 38 -12.04 -16.65 -14.94
N VAL A 39 -13.18 -16.93 -14.31
CA VAL A 39 -14.16 -17.88 -14.84
C VAL A 39 -14.82 -17.31 -16.10
N ALA A 40 -15.18 -16.03 -16.11
CA ALA A 40 -15.75 -15.40 -17.29
C ALA A 40 -14.78 -15.40 -18.49
N ALA A 41 -13.47 -15.30 -18.21
CA ALA A 41 -12.41 -15.36 -19.21
C ALA A 41 -12.14 -16.76 -19.72
N ALA A 42 -12.01 -17.74 -18.81
CA ALA A 42 -11.90 -19.15 -19.17
C ALA A 42 -13.07 -19.62 -20.03
N CYS A 43 -14.26 -19.05 -19.81
CA CYS A 43 -15.49 -19.42 -20.48
C CYS A 43 -15.87 -18.48 -21.64
N GLN A 44 -15.07 -17.46 -21.94
CA GLN A 44 -15.25 -16.51 -23.04
C GLN A 44 -16.62 -15.79 -23.04
N VAL A 45 -17.17 -15.49 -21.86
CA VAL A 45 -18.49 -14.85 -21.68
C VAL A 45 -18.41 -13.46 -21.08
N GLN A 46 -17.24 -12.82 -21.08
CA GLN A 46 -17.03 -11.51 -20.42
C GLN A 46 -17.97 -10.44 -20.95
N SER A 47 -18.25 -10.42 -22.26
CA SER A 47 -19.19 -9.49 -22.90
C SER A 47 -20.65 -9.69 -22.49
N ARG A 48 -20.97 -10.82 -21.84
CA ARG A 48 -22.31 -11.21 -21.38
C ARG A 48 -22.48 -11.10 -19.87
N CYS A 49 -21.44 -10.67 -19.15
CA CYS A 49 -21.45 -10.54 -17.70
C CYS A 49 -21.35 -9.06 -17.30
N PRO A 50 -22.46 -8.30 -17.34
CA PRO A 50 -22.47 -6.84 -17.10
C PRO A 50 -22.07 -6.46 -15.65
N SER A 51 -22.17 -7.42 -14.73
CA SER A 51 -21.88 -7.27 -13.30
C SER A 51 -20.72 -8.17 -12.85
N LEU A 52 -19.77 -8.45 -13.76
CA LEU A 52 -18.48 -8.99 -13.29
C LEU A 52 -17.97 -8.08 -12.19
N PRO A 53 -17.53 -8.62 -11.04
CA PRO A 53 -16.78 -7.85 -10.07
C PRO A 53 -15.73 -7.05 -10.85
N ARG A 54 -15.67 -5.73 -10.65
CA ARG A 54 -14.51 -4.97 -11.13
C ARG A 54 -13.27 -5.71 -10.61
N PRO A 55 -12.17 -5.77 -11.38
CA PRO A 55 -10.92 -6.19 -10.74
C PRO A 55 -10.81 -5.27 -9.53
N ALA A 56 -10.51 -5.80 -8.34
CA ALA A 56 -10.17 -4.92 -7.24
C ALA A 56 -9.12 -3.95 -7.80
N ALA A 57 -9.44 -2.66 -7.86
CA ALA A 57 -8.48 -1.69 -8.33
C ALA A 57 -7.26 -1.80 -7.43
N ALA A 58 -6.07 -1.53 -7.98
CA ALA A 58 -4.90 -1.53 -7.14
C ALA A 58 -5.12 -0.49 -6.02
N PRO A 59 -4.83 -0.82 -4.75
CA PRO A 59 -4.90 0.16 -3.67
C PRO A 59 -4.02 1.35 -4.02
N VAL A 60 -4.44 2.54 -3.58
CA VAL A 60 -3.58 3.71 -3.61
C VAL A 60 -2.41 3.44 -2.67
N GLN A 61 -1.20 3.49 -3.21
CA GLN A 61 0.03 3.29 -2.44
C GLN A 61 0.46 4.62 -1.83
N LEU A 62 0.40 4.75 -0.52
CA LEU A 62 0.91 5.93 0.20
C LEU A 62 2.17 5.56 0.97
N SER A 63 3.26 6.29 0.77
CA SER A 63 4.41 6.22 1.69
C SER A 63 4.62 7.55 2.39
N LEU A 64 4.75 7.51 3.71
CA LEU A 64 5.05 8.65 4.57
C LEU A 64 6.49 8.53 5.07
N TYR A 65 7.33 9.49 4.69
CA TYR A 65 8.68 9.66 5.24
C TYR A 65 8.63 10.79 6.26
N TYR A 66 9.01 10.49 7.50
CA TYR A 66 8.76 11.35 8.65
C TYR A 66 9.79 11.19 9.76
N GLU A 67 9.73 12.08 10.75
CA GLU A 67 10.56 12.03 11.96
C GLU A 67 9.65 12.09 13.20
N SER A 68 9.97 11.29 14.22
CA SER A 68 9.11 11.07 15.38
C SER A 68 8.90 12.32 16.24
N LEU A 69 9.74 13.36 16.13
CA LEU A 69 9.57 14.61 16.87
C LEU A 69 9.19 15.81 15.99
N CYS A 70 9.04 15.62 14.68
CA CYS A 70 8.62 16.70 13.79
C CYS A 70 7.12 17.03 13.98
N PRO A 71 6.75 18.27 14.39
CA PRO A 71 5.36 18.61 14.67
C PRO A 71 4.40 18.39 13.49
N ALA A 72 4.81 18.76 12.27
CA ALA A 72 4.00 18.59 11.07
C ALA A 72 3.83 17.10 10.69
N CYS A 73 4.85 16.28 10.93
CA CYS A 73 4.78 14.83 10.72
C CYS A 73 3.74 14.20 11.63
N ARG A 74 3.79 14.56 12.91
CA ARG A 74 2.85 14.08 13.94
C ARG A 74 1.42 14.51 13.62
N GLU A 75 1.24 15.77 13.25
CA GLU A 75 -0.06 16.29 12.87
C GLU A 75 -0.64 15.52 11.66
N PHE A 76 0.15 15.32 10.61
CA PHE A 76 -0.28 14.57 9.44
C PHE A 76 -0.63 13.11 9.79
N LEU A 77 0.25 12.42 10.52
CA LEU A 77 0.05 11.02 10.90
C LEU A 77 -1.23 10.85 11.74
N VAL A 78 -1.38 11.67 12.78
CA VAL A 78 -2.46 11.56 13.78
C VAL A 78 -3.79 12.08 13.26
N LEU A 79 -3.81 13.22 12.55
CA LEU A 79 -5.05 13.90 12.16
C LEU A 79 -5.49 13.62 10.72
N LYS A 80 -4.60 13.12 9.85
CA LYS A 80 -4.91 12.87 8.43
C LYS A 80 -4.80 11.40 8.08
N LEU A 81 -3.61 10.81 8.28
CA LEU A 81 -3.33 9.45 7.81
C LEU A 81 -4.10 8.39 8.59
N PHE A 82 -4.02 8.41 9.92
CA PHE A 82 -4.69 7.41 10.75
C PHE A 82 -6.24 7.45 10.62
N PRO A 83 -6.91 8.62 10.64
CA PRO A 83 -8.36 8.67 10.39
C PRO A 83 -8.75 8.24 8.98
N THR A 84 -7.94 8.57 7.96
CA THR A 84 -8.21 8.12 6.58
C THR A 84 -8.13 6.59 6.48
N TRP A 85 -7.12 5.98 7.09
CA TRP A 85 -6.99 4.53 7.15
C TRP A 85 -8.18 3.86 7.86
N LEU A 86 -8.67 4.42 8.97
CA LEU A 86 -9.85 3.89 9.67
C LEU A 86 -11.15 3.97 8.86
N LEU A 87 -11.29 4.98 8.00
CA LEU A 87 -12.51 5.24 7.24
C LEU A 87 -12.59 4.47 5.92
N LEU A 88 -11.44 4.09 5.36
CA LEU A 88 -11.37 3.43 4.07
C LEU A 88 -11.39 1.90 4.21
N PRO A 89 -12.00 1.17 3.26
CA PRO A 89 -11.79 -0.27 3.12
C PRO A 89 -10.30 -0.61 2.91
N ASP A 90 -9.86 -1.74 3.47
CA ASP A 90 -8.46 -2.21 3.38
C ASP A 90 -7.93 -2.29 1.94
N GLU A 91 -8.80 -2.58 0.97
CA GLU A 91 -8.46 -2.66 -0.46
C GLU A 91 -8.17 -1.29 -1.13
N MET A 92 -8.50 -0.16 -0.48
CA MET A 92 -8.36 1.17 -1.10
C MET A 92 -7.02 1.83 -0.86
N LEU A 93 -6.36 1.53 0.26
CA LEU A 93 -5.19 2.27 0.72
C LEU A 93 -4.15 1.32 1.32
N ASN A 94 -2.95 1.35 0.77
CA ASN A 94 -1.81 0.61 1.29
C ASN A 94 -0.73 1.59 1.75
N ILE A 95 -0.38 1.56 3.03
CA ILE A 95 0.46 2.55 3.69
C ILE A 95 1.84 1.97 3.98
N THR A 96 2.88 2.73 3.69
CA THR A 96 4.26 2.48 4.12
C THR A 96 4.72 3.63 5.01
N LEU A 97 5.29 3.31 6.16
CA LEU A 97 5.86 4.28 7.10
C LEU A 97 7.38 4.17 7.07
N VAL A 98 8.06 5.30 7.00
CA VAL A 98 9.53 5.37 6.98
C VAL A 98 9.99 6.41 8.03
N PRO A 99 10.16 5.99 9.30
CA PRO A 99 10.70 6.87 10.34
C PRO A 99 12.21 7.04 10.15
N TYR A 100 12.61 8.20 9.65
CA TYR A 100 14.00 8.62 9.45
C TYR A 100 14.06 10.12 9.12
N GLY A 101 13.31 10.53 8.10
CA GLY A 101 13.15 11.91 7.64
C GLY A 101 14.47 12.62 7.35
N ASN A 102 14.71 13.77 7.97
CA ASN A 102 15.93 14.56 7.76
C ASN A 102 17.14 14.08 8.59
N ALA A 103 17.07 12.91 9.21
CA ALA A 103 18.23 12.34 9.89
C ALA A 103 19.41 12.15 8.93
N GLN A 104 20.62 12.19 9.48
CA GLN A 104 21.85 11.96 8.74
C GLN A 104 22.58 10.75 9.32
N GLU A 105 22.85 9.78 8.46
CA GLU A 105 23.71 8.66 8.79
C GLU A 105 25.18 9.06 8.72
N ARG A 106 25.96 8.64 9.71
CA ARG A 106 27.41 8.88 9.80
C ARG A 106 28.13 7.59 10.14
N ASN A 107 29.33 7.42 9.56
CA ASN A 107 30.22 6.35 9.95
C ASN A 107 31.23 6.86 10.99
N VAL A 108 31.08 6.44 12.23
CA VAL A 108 31.95 6.77 13.35
C VAL A 108 32.77 5.53 13.73
N SER A 109 34.03 5.51 13.28
CA SER A 109 34.98 4.41 13.57
C SER A 109 34.49 3.01 13.16
N GLY A 110 33.84 2.91 12.00
CA GLY A 110 33.32 1.64 11.47
C GLY A 110 31.94 1.26 11.99
N LYS A 111 31.29 2.12 12.79
CA LYS A 111 29.91 1.95 13.25
C LYS A 111 29.02 3.04 12.66
N LEU A 112 27.82 2.65 12.25
CA LEU A 112 26.80 3.61 11.82
C LEU A 112 26.21 4.29 13.04
N ASP A 113 26.08 5.61 12.93
CA ASP A 113 25.50 6.51 13.92
C ASP A 113 24.54 7.46 13.21
N PHE A 114 23.54 8.00 13.92
CA PHE A 114 22.49 8.82 13.34
C PHE A 114 22.38 10.15 14.07
N GLU A 115 22.38 11.24 13.31
CA GLU A 115 22.10 12.59 13.82
C GLU A 115 20.73 13.06 13.34
N CYS A 116 19.86 13.44 14.26
CA CYS A 116 18.49 13.90 13.98
C CYS A 116 18.31 15.37 14.37
N GLN A 117 17.38 16.07 13.69
CA GLN A 117 17.21 17.52 13.83
C GLN A 117 16.75 17.95 15.22
N HIS A 118 15.92 17.12 15.86
CA HIS A 118 15.39 17.34 17.21
C HIS A 118 16.19 16.59 18.29
N GLY A 119 17.43 16.19 17.96
CA GLY A 119 18.38 15.59 18.89
C GLY A 119 18.21 14.09 19.10
N PRO A 120 18.90 13.52 20.11
CA PRO A 120 18.97 12.06 20.29
C PRO A 120 17.64 11.40 20.66
N GLU A 121 16.69 12.14 21.23
CA GLU A 121 15.35 11.60 21.53
C GLU A 121 14.57 11.29 20.24
N GLU A 122 14.75 12.07 19.18
CA GLU A 122 14.15 11.78 17.87
C GLU A 122 14.80 10.56 17.22
N CYS A 123 16.13 10.45 17.25
CA CYS A 123 16.79 9.26 16.71
C CYS A 123 16.33 7.99 17.45
N LEU A 124 16.16 8.08 18.77
CA LEU A 124 15.61 6.99 19.57
C LEU A 124 14.15 6.68 19.19
N GLY A 125 13.31 7.71 18.98
CA GLY A 125 11.93 7.56 18.54
C GLY A 125 11.83 6.89 17.16
N ASN A 126 12.57 7.40 16.17
CA ASN A 126 12.64 6.81 14.83
C ASN A 126 13.04 5.33 14.86
N MET A 127 14.08 4.99 15.64
CA MET A 127 14.55 3.62 15.78
C MET A 127 13.55 2.73 16.53
N MET A 128 12.87 3.28 17.55
CA MET A 128 11.83 2.57 18.30
C MET A 128 10.65 2.21 17.41
N GLU A 129 10.18 3.13 16.57
CA GLU A 129 9.09 2.87 15.63
C GLU A 129 9.48 1.85 14.56
N ALA A 130 10.70 1.94 14.01
CA ALA A 130 11.22 0.93 13.07
C ALA A 130 11.30 -0.47 13.72
N CYS A 131 11.78 -0.55 14.97
CA CYS A 131 11.84 -1.81 15.72
C CYS A 131 10.45 -2.34 16.08
N LEU A 132 9.50 -1.47 16.44
CA LEU A 132 8.10 -1.84 16.66
C LEU A 132 7.49 -2.47 15.40
N MET A 133 7.70 -1.86 14.23
CA MET A 133 7.23 -2.42 12.94
C MET A 133 7.81 -3.83 12.70
N ARG A 134 9.11 -4.03 12.99
CA ARG A 134 9.78 -5.34 12.85
C ARG A 134 9.21 -6.41 13.78
N GLU A 135 9.02 -6.07 15.05
CA GLU A 135 8.62 -7.06 16.06
C GLU A 135 7.12 -7.37 16.00
N ALA A 136 6.27 -6.35 15.78
CA ALA A 136 4.82 -6.54 15.67
C ALA A 136 4.40 -7.15 14.32
N LYS A 137 5.11 -6.83 13.22
CA LYS A 137 4.91 -7.31 11.83
C LYS A 137 3.57 -6.99 11.17
N ASN A 138 2.46 -7.04 11.92
CA ASN A 138 1.12 -6.75 11.44
C ASN A 138 0.93 -5.24 11.36
N PHE A 139 0.61 -4.75 10.16
CA PHE A 139 0.39 -3.33 9.88
C PHE A 139 -0.61 -2.68 10.84
N SER A 140 -1.80 -3.26 10.97
CA SER A 140 -2.87 -2.68 11.79
C SER A 140 -2.48 -2.59 13.26
N ILE A 141 -1.66 -3.52 13.76
CA ILE A 141 -1.15 -3.50 15.13
C ILE A 141 -0.10 -2.39 15.31
N TYR A 142 0.99 -2.42 14.53
CA TYR A 142 2.04 -1.42 14.74
C TYR A 142 1.58 -0.01 14.40
N PHE A 143 0.68 0.15 13.43
CA PHE A 143 0.22 1.49 13.06
C PHE A 143 -0.64 2.12 14.15
N ALA A 144 -1.47 1.32 14.83
CA ALA A 144 -2.23 1.77 15.99
C ALA A 144 -1.31 2.14 17.18
N VAL A 145 -0.24 1.37 17.41
CA VAL A 145 0.76 1.69 18.44
C VAL A 145 1.53 2.97 18.06
N ILE A 146 1.99 3.12 16.81
CA ILE A 146 2.66 4.33 16.33
C ILE A 146 1.74 5.56 16.48
N PHE A 147 0.48 5.45 16.06
CA PHE A 147 -0.51 6.51 16.27
C PHE A 147 -0.61 6.93 17.75
N CYS A 148 -0.60 5.97 18.68
CA CYS A 148 -0.60 6.26 20.11
C CYS A 148 0.67 6.98 20.57
N LEU A 149 1.84 6.51 20.15
CA LEU A 149 3.13 7.13 20.49
C LEU A 149 3.18 8.58 19.99
N GLU A 150 2.80 8.78 18.73
CA GLU A 150 2.82 10.06 18.04
C GLU A 150 1.73 11.02 18.49
N SER A 151 0.67 10.52 19.13
CA SER A 151 -0.35 11.34 19.82
C SER A 151 0.09 11.77 21.22
N GLY A 152 1.08 11.10 21.79
CA GLY A 152 1.51 11.28 23.18
C GLY A 152 2.45 12.47 23.40
N THR A 153 2.71 12.81 24.67
CA THR A 153 3.67 13.88 25.01
C THR A 153 5.14 13.49 24.79
N SER A 154 5.44 12.20 24.67
CA SER A 154 6.77 11.67 24.36
C SER A 154 6.64 10.31 23.68
N VAL A 155 7.20 10.20 22.48
CA VAL A 155 7.23 8.95 21.70
C VAL A 155 7.98 7.87 22.46
N THR A 156 9.12 8.22 23.07
CA THR A 156 10.05 7.26 23.68
C THR A 156 9.59 6.74 25.05
N LYS A 157 8.75 7.49 25.77
CA LYS A 157 8.30 7.13 27.13
C LYS A 157 6.94 6.44 27.17
N ASN A 158 6.18 6.49 26.08
CA ASN A 158 4.81 5.99 26.04
C ASN A 158 4.68 4.56 25.49
N LEU A 159 5.80 3.91 25.09
CA LEU A 159 5.79 2.59 24.46
C LEU A 159 4.95 1.57 25.24
N GLU A 160 5.21 1.39 26.53
CA GLU A 160 4.49 0.42 27.37
C GLU A 160 2.99 0.70 27.45
N ALA A 161 2.62 1.97 27.64
CA ALA A 161 1.21 2.36 27.71
C ALA A 161 0.49 2.11 26.38
N CYS A 162 1.14 2.41 25.25
CA CYS A 162 0.58 2.20 23.91
C CYS A 162 0.49 0.72 23.54
N LEU A 163 1.50 -0.08 23.88
CA LEU A 163 1.46 -1.54 23.72
C LEU A 163 0.33 -2.15 24.54
N GLN A 164 0.17 -1.73 25.81
CA GLN A 164 -0.90 -2.25 26.66
C GLN A 164 -2.31 -2.01 26.11
N ILE A 165 -2.50 -0.94 25.33
CA ILE A 165 -3.80 -0.57 24.72
C ILE A 165 -4.02 -1.32 23.41
N TYR A 166 -3.01 -1.33 22.52
CA TYR A 166 -3.19 -1.74 21.12
C TYR A 166 -2.54 -3.08 20.76
N ALA A 167 -1.60 -3.56 21.56
CA ALA A 167 -0.77 -4.73 21.25
C ALA A 167 -0.21 -5.42 22.51
N PRO A 168 -1.05 -5.81 23.50
CA PRO A 168 -0.58 -6.37 24.78
C PRO A 168 0.20 -7.69 24.65
N GLU A 169 0.08 -8.37 23.52
CA GLU A 169 0.83 -9.58 23.16
C GLU A 169 2.24 -9.31 22.62
N VAL A 170 2.55 -8.06 22.23
CA VAL A 170 3.86 -7.68 21.71
C VAL A 170 4.81 -7.42 22.88
N ASP A 171 5.89 -8.19 22.92
CA ASP A 171 6.92 -8.10 23.97
C ASP A 171 7.77 -6.82 23.81
N SER A 172 7.56 -5.84 24.69
CA SER A 172 8.33 -4.59 24.73
C SER A 172 9.83 -4.81 24.96
N GLY A 173 10.22 -5.92 25.60
CA GLY A 173 11.60 -6.33 25.79
C GLY A 173 12.29 -6.64 24.47
N ARG A 174 11.58 -7.22 23.50
CA ARG A 174 12.11 -7.47 22.15
C ARG A 174 12.31 -6.19 21.36
N ILE A 175 11.40 -5.23 21.49
CA ILE A 175 11.55 -3.90 20.89
C ILE A 175 12.76 -3.20 21.49
N THR A 176 12.90 -3.23 22.82
CA THR A 176 14.06 -2.66 23.52
C THR A 176 15.37 -3.30 23.09
N ALA A 177 15.41 -4.63 22.97
CA ALA A 177 16.59 -5.35 22.48
C ALA A 177 16.92 -5.02 21.02
N CYS A 178 15.91 -4.78 20.18
CA CYS A 178 16.10 -4.31 18.80
C CYS A 178 16.73 -2.92 18.77
N VAL A 179 16.19 -1.98 19.55
CA VAL A 179 16.68 -0.58 19.64
C VAL A 179 18.13 -0.52 20.14
N GLN A 180 18.51 -1.39 21.09
CA GLN A 180 19.86 -1.43 21.65
C GLN A 180 20.87 -2.23 20.80
N GLY A 181 20.39 -2.92 19.75
CA GLY A 181 21.17 -3.89 18.98
C GLY A 181 21.45 -3.47 17.54
N GLU A 182 22.22 -4.30 16.85
CA GLU A 182 22.53 -4.11 15.42
C GLU A 182 21.28 -4.15 14.53
N ALA A 183 20.20 -4.78 14.99
CA ALA A 183 18.93 -4.79 14.28
C ALA A 183 18.32 -3.40 14.13
N GLY A 184 18.31 -2.58 15.20
CA GLY A 184 17.83 -1.19 15.14
C GLY A 184 18.68 -0.34 14.21
N VAL A 185 20.01 -0.50 14.27
CA VAL A 185 20.94 0.18 13.37
C VAL A 185 20.69 -0.21 11.91
N ALA A 186 20.52 -1.50 11.62
CA ALA A 186 20.25 -1.98 10.26
C ALA A 186 18.90 -1.47 9.71
N LEU A 187 17.88 -1.36 10.57
CA LEU A 187 16.58 -0.78 10.20
C LEU A 187 16.69 0.71 9.90
N MET A 188 17.39 1.48 10.74
CA MET A 188 17.63 2.89 10.50
C MET A 188 18.47 3.14 9.24
N HIS A 189 19.49 2.31 8.99
CA HIS A 189 20.26 2.33 7.74
C HIS A 189 19.39 2.05 6.52
N HIS A 190 18.51 1.04 6.62
CA HIS A 190 17.55 0.77 5.54
C HIS A 190 16.62 1.96 5.29
N ASN A 191 16.10 2.58 6.35
CA ASN A 191 15.25 3.77 6.24
C ASN A 191 16.02 4.95 5.63
N ALA A 192 17.31 5.12 5.95
CA ALA A 192 18.19 6.09 5.31
C ALA A 192 18.27 5.85 3.80
N GLN A 193 18.58 4.62 3.39
CA GLN A 193 18.71 4.25 1.97
C GLN A 193 17.45 4.52 1.16
N VAL A 194 16.28 4.13 1.68
CA VAL A 194 15.01 4.36 0.95
C VAL A 194 14.62 5.84 0.93
N THR A 195 14.98 6.60 1.97
CA THR A 195 14.74 8.05 2.02
C THR A 195 15.67 8.81 1.07
N GLU A 196 16.95 8.43 0.99
CA GLU A 196 17.94 9.01 0.08
C GLU A 196 17.68 8.63 -1.39
N ALA A 197 17.04 7.48 -1.63
CA ALA A 197 16.63 7.05 -2.97
C ALA A 197 15.40 7.79 -3.53
N LEU A 198 14.79 8.69 -2.75
CA LEU A 198 13.66 9.50 -3.21
C LEU A 198 14.04 10.34 -4.44
N ASN A 199 13.14 10.34 -5.42
CA ASN A 199 13.28 11.13 -6.63
C ASN A 199 11.95 11.85 -6.94
N PRO A 200 11.87 13.18 -6.80
CA PRO A 200 12.96 14.06 -6.36
C PRO A 200 13.36 13.82 -4.90
N PRO A 201 14.60 14.16 -4.50
CA PRO A 201 15.01 14.12 -3.10
C PRO A 201 14.08 14.99 -2.24
N HIS A 202 13.68 14.48 -1.07
CA HIS A 202 12.83 15.24 -0.16
C HIS A 202 13.51 16.55 0.26
N GLN A 203 12.70 17.62 0.37
CA GLN A 203 13.18 18.95 0.77
C GLN A 203 12.75 19.34 2.19
N TYR A 204 11.81 18.58 2.76
CA TYR A 204 11.23 18.75 4.09
C TYR A 204 10.50 17.45 4.47
N VAL A 205 10.03 17.39 5.71
CA VAL A 205 9.11 16.35 6.18
C VAL A 205 7.86 16.99 6.81
N PRO A 206 6.68 16.32 6.79
CA PRO A 206 6.43 15.00 6.20
C PRO A 206 6.55 15.01 4.68
N TRP A 207 7.17 13.98 4.12
CA TRP A 207 7.26 13.80 2.67
C TRP A 207 6.36 12.66 2.23
N ILE A 208 5.37 12.97 1.40
CA ILE A 208 4.31 12.04 1.01
C ILE A 208 4.54 11.61 -0.43
N THR A 209 4.55 10.30 -0.67
CA THR A 209 4.50 9.76 -2.03
C THR A 209 3.18 9.03 -2.23
N ILE A 210 2.58 9.24 -3.40
CA ILE A 210 1.34 8.58 -3.84
C ILE A 210 1.66 7.80 -5.11
N ASN A 211 1.41 6.49 -5.11
CA ASN A 211 1.75 5.58 -6.20
C ASN A 211 3.22 5.71 -6.64
N GLY A 212 4.12 5.86 -5.66
CA GLY A 212 5.56 5.99 -5.87
C GLY A 212 6.02 7.34 -6.44
N LYS A 213 5.14 8.34 -6.49
CA LYS A 213 5.46 9.69 -7.00
C LYS A 213 5.22 10.76 -5.94
N HIS A 214 6.04 11.80 -5.98
CA HIS A 214 5.82 13.03 -5.24
C HIS A 214 5.68 14.19 -6.22
N THR A 215 4.70 15.06 -6.00
CA THR A 215 4.62 16.40 -6.58
C THR A 215 4.08 17.36 -5.52
N ASP A 216 4.36 18.66 -5.66
CA ASP A 216 3.83 19.67 -4.75
C ASP A 216 2.30 19.65 -4.70
N GLU A 217 1.63 19.35 -5.83
CA GLU A 217 0.17 19.23 -5.88
C GLU A 217 -0.35 18.01 -5.12
N LEU A 218 0.33 16.85 -5.22
CA LEU A 218 -0.05 15.65 -4.48
C LEU A 218 0.16 15.83 -2.97
N GLN A 219 1.30 16.43 -2.57
CA GLN A 219 1.57 16.78 -1.19
C GLN A 219 0.47 17.70 -0.64
N ALA A 220 0.18 18.81 -1.33
CA ALA A 220 -0.83 19.77 -0.90
C ALA A 220 -2.24 19.16 -0.82
N GLN A 221 -2.60 18.28 -1.77
CA GLN A 221 -3.88 17.56 -1.73
C GLN A 221 -3.96 16.58 -0.56
N ALA A 222 -2.88 15.85 -0.27
CA ALA A 222 -2.82 14.93 0.86
C ALA A 222 -2.94 15.66 2.21
N GLU A 223 -2.25 16.79 2.37
CA GLU A 223 -2.33 17.62 3.58
C GLU A 223 -3.71 18.27 3.76
N ALA A 224 -4.32 18.73 2.67
CA ALA A 224 -5.65 19.32 2.68
C ALA A 224 -6.74 18.28 3.01
N SER A 225 -6.82 17.20 2.22
CA SER A 225 -7.83 16.14 2.37
C SER A 225 -7.33 14.81 1.82
N LEU A 226 -6.56 14.07 2.63
CA LEU A 226 -6.06 12.76 2.26
C LEU A 226 -7.17 11.78 1.87
N LEU A 227 -8.25 11.72 2.64
CA LEU A 227 -9.42 10.89 2.32
C LEU A 227 -10.00 11.23 0.93
N GLY A 228 -10.15 12.51 0.62
CA GLY A 228 -10.64 12.95 -0.69
C GLY A 228 -9.70 12.56 -1.82
N LEU A 229 -8.39 12.71 -1.61
CA LEU A 229 -7.37 12.31 -2.58
C LEU A 229 -7.41 10.81 -2.85
N VAL A 230 -7.44 9.97 -1.81
CA VAL A 230 -7.47 8.51 -1.98
C VAL A 230 -8.75 8.05 -2.69
N CYS A 231 -9.91 8.59 -2.30
CA CYS A 231 -11.17 8.31 -2.99
C CYS A 231 -11.18 8.76 -4.45
N HIS A 232 -10.46 9.82 -4.80
CA HIS A 232 -10.33 10.29 -6.18
C HIS A 232 -9.43 9.38 -7.03
N LEU A 233 -8.37 8.83 -6.44
CA LEU A 233 -7.38 8.02 -7.14
C LEU A 233 -7.71 6.52 -7.22
N TYR A 234 -8.63 6.04 -6.39
CA TYR A 234 -9.06 4.64 -6.40
C TYR A 234 -10.10 4.38 -7.50
N GLU A 235 -9.79 3.49 -8.47
CA GLU A 235 -10.55 3.32 -9.74
C GLU A 235 -11.76 2.34 -9.71
#